data_AF-A0A2M7ZMW2-F1
#
_entry.id   AF-A0A2M7ZMW2-F1
#
_cell.length_a   1.000
_cell.length_b   1.000
_cell.length_c   1.000
_cell.angle_alpha   90.00
_cell.angle_beta   90.00
_cell.angle_gamma   90.00
#
_symmetry.space_group_name_H-M   'P 1'
#
loop_
_entity.id
_entity.type
_entity.pdbx_description
1 polymer ?
#
loop_
_entity_poly.entity_id
_entity_poly.type
_entity_poly.pdbx_seq_one_letter_code
_entity_poly.pdbx_strand_id
1 'polypeptide(L)'
;MSNSYFYFNQKDNISKLTLFGDVSSTEVILSKIMFKEEYGLDVNIEISQNRNIENKNKLIVWDDNFTSGDVNLGLSLSEKISDIFDFPTPFVNYAFVSFDKEKIKIFDDIAEEIQNKILNTKENSELFNSFNEASKNFIIENISSLIFNLDEVDREGLVEILKVPYYYGLIKDLIDVNFK
;
A
#
# COMPACT_ATOMS: atom_id res chain seq x y z
N MET A 1 -2.43 1.95 4.86
CA MET A 1 -1.59 2.76 3.94
C MET A 1 -0.53 1.85 3.34
N SER A 2 -0.41 1.81 2.02
CA SER A 2 0.74 1.16 1.39
C SER A 2 1.91 2.14 1.52
N ASN A 3 3.06 1.68 2.03
CA ASN A 3 4.29 2.47 2.08
C ASN A 3 4.93 2.53 0.68
N SER A 4 4.13 2.82 -0.36
CA SER A 4 4.58 2.83 -1.75
C SER A 4 4.19 4.14 -2.40
N TYR A 5 5.18 4.86 -2.92
CA TYR A 5 4.99 6.20 -3.45
C TYR A 5 5.58 6.31 -4.85
N PHE A 6 4.81 6.91 -5.75
CA PHE A 6 5.23 7.25 -7.10
C PHE A 6 6.02 8.56 -7.10
N TYR A 7 7.10 8.56 -7.86
CA TYR A 7 7.94 9.71 -8.14
C TYR A 7 8.10 9.83 -9.65
N PHE A 8 7.52 10.89 -10.21
CA PHE A 8 7.55 11.15 -11.64
C PHE A 8 8.66 12.12 -12.00
N ASN A 9 9.40 11.81 -13.05
CA ASN A 9 10.36 12.71 -13.65
C ASN A 9 9.81 13.23 -14.98
N GLN A 10 9.73 14.55 -15.12
CA GLN A 10 9.21 15.23 -16.33
C GLN A 10 9.94 14.85 -17.62
N LYS A 11 11.18 14.37 -17.53
CA LYS A 11 12.01 14.01 -18.69
C LYS A 11 11.99 12.53 -19.03
N ASP A 12 11.41 11.69 -18.19
CA ASP A 12 11.35 10.25 -18.44
C ASP A 12 10.06 9.85 -19.17
N ASN A 13 10.10 8.70 -19.83
CA ASN A 13 8.97 8.16 -20.55
C ASN A 13 7.91 7.64 -19.57
N ILE A 14 6.72 8.25 -19.58
CA ILE A 14 5.59 7.87 -18.72
C ILE A 14 5.11 6.42 -18.96
N SER A 15 5.37 5.83 -20.12
CA SER A 15 5.05 4.41 -20.39
C SER A 15 6.04 3.42 -19.73
N LYS A 16 7.06 3.91 -19.03
CA LYS A 16 8.01 3.09 -18.27
C LYS A 16 7.95 3.47 -16.80
N LEU A 17 7.93 2.45 -15.94
CA LEU A 17 7.93 2.63 -14.50
C LEU A 17 8.94 1.66 -13.87
N THR A 18 9.86 2.20 -13.07
CA THR A 18 10.82 1.39 -12.32
C THR A 18 10.34 1.17 -10.90
N LEU A 19 10.22 -0.08 -10.46
CA LEU A 19 9.86 -0.46 -9.10
C LEU A 19 11.12 -0.79 -8.31
N PHE A 20 11.23 -0.24 -7.10
CA PHE A 20 12.41 -0.38 -6.23
C PHE A 20 12.01 -0.58 -4.77
N GLY A 21 12.81 -1.34 -4.02
CA GLY A 21 12.55 -1.73 -2.63
C GLY A 21 11.96 -3.13 -2.53
N ASP A 22 11.21 -3.39 -1.45
CA ASP A 22 10.54 -4.67 -1.18
C ASP A 22 9.26 -4.84 -2.00
N VAL A 23 9.45 -4.91 -3.32
CA VAL A 23 8.37 -4.99 -4.32
C VAL A 23 7.68 -6.35 -4.28
N SER A 24 6.35 -6.36 -4.18
CA SER A 24 5.52 -7.55 -4.34
C SER A 24 4.73 -7.52 -5.65
N SER A 25 4.01 -8.60 -5.96
CA SER A 25 3.08 -8.64 -7.09
C SER A 25 1.98 -7.59 -7.00
N THR A 26 1.63 -7.16 -5.78
CA THR A 26 0.57 -6.18 -5.52
C THR A 26 0.93 -4.84 -6.15
N GLU A 27 2.13 -4.30 -5.86
CA GLU A 27 2.56 -3.01 -6.41
C GLU A 27 2.66 -3.05 -7.95
N VAL A 28 3.11 -4.18 -8.50
CA VAL A 28 3.22 -4.39 -9.95
C VAL A 28 1.84 -4.33 -10.61
N ILE A 29 0.87 -5.09 -10.09
CA ILE A 29 -0.48 -5.18 -10.67
C ILE A 29 -1.22 -3.87 -10.52
N LEU A 30 -1.20 -3.28 -9.32
CA LEU A 30 -1.90 -2.02 -9.03
C LEU A 30 -1.33 -0.85 -9.82
N SER A 31 0.00 -0.79 -10.00
CA SER A 31 0.60 0.23 -10.87
C SER A 31 0.10 0.11 -12.31
N LYS A 32 -0.06 -1.12 -12.83
CA LYS A 32 -0.62 -1.31 -14.18
C LYS A 32 -2.07 -0.87 -14.28
N ILE A 33 -2.89 -1.23 -13.29
CA ILE A 33 -4.29 -0.79 -13.23
C ILE A 33 -4.36 0.73 -13.18
N MET A 34 -3.61 1.36 -12.27
CA MET A 34 -3.57 2.81 -12.12
C MET A 34 -3.18 3.52 -13.42
N PHE A 35 -2.11 3.09 -14.09
CA PHE A 35 -1.71 3.71 -15.35
C PHE A 35 -2.71 3.47 -16.48
N LYS A 36 -3.41 2.33 -16.46
CA LYS A 36 -4.45 2.03 -17.44
C LYS A 36 -5.67 2.92 -17.25
N GLU A 37 -6.14 3.08 -16.02
CA GLU A 37 -7.32 3.86 -15.68
C GLU A 37 -7.09 5.37 -15.79
N GLU A 38 -5.99 5.88 -15.22
CA GLU A 38 -5.71 7.33 -15.16
C GLU A 38 -5.15 7.89 -16.47
N TYR A 39 -4.33 7.11 -17.17
CA TYR A 39 -3.58 7.59 -18.34
C TYR A 39 -3.91 6.85 -19.64
N GLY A 40 -4.68 5.75 -19.60
CA GLY A 40 -4.94 4.92 -20.78
C GLY A 40 -3.70 4.17 -21.28
N LEU A 41 -2.67 3.99 -20.44
CA LEU A 41 -1.36 3.48 -20.84
C LEU A 41 -1.11 2.05 -20.33
N ASP A 42 -0.59 1.20 -21.21
CA ASP A 42 -0.02 -0.09 -20.81
C ASP A 42 1.44 0.12 -20.38
N VAL A 43 1.63 0.39 -19.08
CA VAL A 43 2.96 0.70 -18.51
C VAL A 43 3.88 -0.53 -18.51
N ASN A 44 5.12 -0.33 -18.97
CA ASN A 44 6.17 -1.32 -18.88
C ASN A 44 6.90 -1.21 -17.54
N ILE A 45 6.84 -2.27 -16.74
CA ILE A 45 7.40 -2.31 -15.39
C ILE A 45 8.78 -2.97 -15.40
N GLU A 46 9.76 -2.25 -14.86
CA GLU A 46 11.12 -2.73 -14.59
C GLU A 46 11.32 -2.85 -13.07
N ILE A 47 11.59 -4.04 -12.55
CA ILE A 47 11.96 -4.20 -11.13
C ILE A 47 13.47 -4.04 -11.02
N SER A 48 13.93 -3.07 -10.24
CA SER A 48 15.34 -2.78 -10.01
C SER A 48 15.70 -3.03 -8.56
N GLN A 49 16.84 -3.68 -8.33
CA GLN A 49 17.52 -3.74 -7.03
C GLN A 49 18.61 -2.66 -6.90
N ASN A 50 18.85 -1.91 -7.97
CA ASN A 50 19.85 -0.84 -7.99
C ASN A 50 19.22 0.46 -7.49
N ARG A 51 19.82 1.04 -6.44
CA ARG A 51 19.44 2.34 -5.87
C ARG A 51 19.67 3.51 -6.82
N ASN A 52 20.50 3.34 -7.84
CA ASN A 52 20.87 4.38 -8.79
C ASN A 52 19.83 4.52 -9.91
N ILE A 53 18.60 4.85 -9.52
CA ILE A 53 17.43 5.09 -10.39
C ILE A 53 17.13 6.60 -10.47
N GLU A 54 18.18 7.42 -10.40
CA GLU A 54 18.07 8.85 -10.61
C GLU A 54 17.52 9.12 -12.02
N ASN A 55 16.58 10.06 -12.10
CA ASN A 55 15.92 10.50 -13.32
C ASN A 55 14.96 9.51 -14.01
N LYS A 56 14.57 8.41 -13.36
CA LYS A 56 13.49 7.54 -13.84
C LYS A 56 12.16 7.84 -13.15
N ASN A 57 11.05 7.61 -13.85
CA ASN A 57 9.74 7.40 -13.24
C ASN A 57 9.81 6.14 -12.39
N LYS A 58 9.50 6.28 -11.09
CA LYS A 58 9.70 5.19 -10.14
C LYS A 58 8.58 5.08 -9.12
N LEU A 59 8.35 3.85 -8.67
CA LEU A 59 7.62 3.55 -7.45
C LEU A 59 8.64 3.02 -6.45
N ILE A 60 8.78 3.70 -5.32
CA ILE A 60 9.61 3.21 -4.21
C ILE A 60 8.67 2.54 -3.21
N VAL A 61 9.01 1.34 -2.76
CA VAL A 61 8.21 0.51 -1.87
C VAL A 61 8.91 0.36 -0.53
N TRP A 62 8.15 0.48 0.56
CA TRP A 62 8.57 0.34 1.96
C TRP A 62 9.48 1.46 2.49
N ASP A 63 10.43 1.09 3.34
CA ASP A 63 11.30 1.93 4.16
C ASP A 63 12.24 2.80 3.32
N ASP A 64 12.56 2.35 2.11
CA ASP A 64 13.36 3.11 1.15
C ASP A 64 12.75 4.50 0.83
N ASN A 65 11.43 4.68 1.00
CA ASN A 65 10.78 5.99 0.88
C ASN A 65 11.25 7.00 1.94
N PHE A 66 11.60 6.54 3.14
CA PHE A 66 12.02 7.38 4.25
C PHE A 66 13.53 7.58 4.31
N THR A 67 14.30 6.76 3.57
CA THR A 67 15.76 6.87 3.51
C THR A 67 16.26 7.54 2.24
N SER A 68 15.57 7.36 1.11
CA SER A 68 16.01 7.77 -0.22
C SER A 68 14.98 8.61 -0.99
N GLY A 69 13.74 8.67 -0.51
CA GLY A 69 12.66 9.50 -1.05
C GLY A 69 12.41 10.75 -0.22
N ASP A 70 11.82 11.77 -0.85
CA ASP A 70 11.09 12.81 -0.14
C ASP A 70 9.62 12.42 -0.16
N VAL A 71 9.13 11.81 0.92
CA VAL A 71 7.74 11.33 1.02
C VAL A 71 6.73 12.43 0.71
N ASN A 72 7.06 13.70 0.99
CA ASN A 72 6.17 14.84 0.72
C ASN A 72 6.00 15.13 -0.79
N LEU A 73 6.94 14.67 -1.62
CA LEU A 73 6.88 14.79 -3.08
C LEU A 73 6.32 13.52 -3.75
N GLY A 74 6.14 12.44 -2.98
CA GLY A 74 5.64 11.17 -3.48
C GLY A 74 4.12 11.15 -3.57
N LEU A 75 3.59 10.55 -4.64
CA LEU A 75 2.16 10.26 -4.76
C LEU A 75 1.88 8.86 -4.22
N SER A 76 1.07 8.75 -3.16
CA SER A 76 0.74 7.47 -2.53
C SER A 76 0.00 6.54 -3.49
N LEU A 77 0.53 5.32 -3.67
CA LEU A 77 -0.14 4.28 -4.47
C LEU A 77 -1.51 3.94 -3.86
N SER A 78 -1.59 3.82 -2.53
CA SER A 78 -2.85 3.48 -1.87
C SER A 78 -3.91 4.55 -2.07
N GLU A 79 -3.55 5.84 -2.00
CA GLU A 79 -4.50 6.93 -2.23
C GLU A 79 -5.00 6.93 -3.68
N LYS A 80 -4.10 6.76 -4.64
CA LYS A 80 -4.48 6.69 -6.06
C LYS A 80 -5.39 5.50 -6.36
N ILE A 81 -5.15 4.36 -5.75
CA ILE A 81 -6.00 3.18 -5.91
C ILE A 81 -7.36 3.40 -5.24
N SER A 82 -7.41 4.00 -4.05
CA SER A 82 -8.66 4.38 -3.40
C SER A 82 -9.47 5.37 -4.24
N ASP A 83 -8.80 6.37 -4.85
CA ASP A 83 -9.43 7.31 -5.79
C ASP A 83 -10.06 6.58 -6.98
N ILE A 84 -9.32 5.68 -7.63
CA ILE A 84 -9.78 4.96 -8.84
C ILE A 84 -11.00 4.09 -8.56
N PHE A 85 -11.04 3.43 -7.41
CA PHE A 85 -12.13 2.51 -7.10
C PHE A 85 -13.31 3.19 -6.39
N ASP A 86 -13.29 4.51 -6.20
CA ASP A 86 -14.32 5.27 -5.47
C ASP A 86 -14.65 4.65 -4.09
N PHE A 87 -13.68 3.97 -3.48
CA PHE A 87 -13.85 3.33 -2.17
C PHE A 87 -13.18 4.16 -1.08
N PRO A 88 -13.90 4.62 -0.05
CA PRO A 88 -13.34 5.35 1.08
C PRO A 88 -12.57 4.43 2.06
N THR A 89 -12.26 3.20 1.68
CA THR A 89 -11.78 2.15 2.59
C THR A 89 -10.26 2.05 2.64
N PRO A 90 -9.69 1.63 3.78
CA PRO A 90 -8.24 1.56 3.95
C PRO A 90 -7.61 0.53 3.01
N PHE A 91 -6.48 0.89 2.39
CA PHE A 91 -5.68 -0.03 1.60
C PHE A 91 -5.05 -1.12 2.49
N VAL A 92 -5.35 -2.40 2.22
CA VAL A 92 -4.76 -3.57 2.90
C VAL A 92 -3.56 -4.10 2.12
N ASN A 93 -2.40 -4.10 2.80
CA ASN A 93 -1.17 -4.69 2.27
C ASN A 93 -1.15 -6.22 2.44
N TYR A 94 -1.75 -6.76 3.52
CA TYR A 94 -1.68 -8.18 3.86
C TYR A 94 -3.00 -8.68 4.48
N ALA A 95 -3.44 -9.86 4.06
CA ALA A 95 -4.55 -10.57 4.68
C ALA A 95 -4.01 -11.84 5.37
N PHE A 96 -4.25 -11.96 6.68
CA PHE A 96 -3.97 -13.19 7.40
C PHE A 96 -5.18 -14.14 7.28
N VAL A 97 -4.93 -15.37 6.80
CA VAL A 97 -5.98 -16.35 6.55
C VAL A 97 -5.62 -17.67 7.22
N SER A 98 -6.59 -18.29 7.88
CA SER A 98 -6.47 -19.60 8.52
C SER A 98 -7.78 -20.37 8.40
N PHE A 99 -7.71 -21.70 8.21
CA PHE A 99 -8.88 -22.57 8.33
C PHE A 99 -9.28 -22.82 9.78
N ASP A 100 -8.36 -22.56 10.70
CA ASP A 100 -8.56 -22.70 12.14
C ASP A 100 -9.03 -21.36 12.71
N LYS A 101 -10.30 -21.34 13.12
CA LYS A 101 -10.97 -20.16 13.69
C LYS A 101 -10.34 -19.72 15.01
N GLU A 102 -9.79 -20.64 15.79
CA GLU A 102 -9.13 -20.29 17.05
C GLU A 102 -7.85 -19.49 16.79
N LYS A 103 -7.08 -19.85 15.75
CA LYS A 103 -5.88 -19.09 15.36
C LYS A 103 -6.19 -17.68 14.86
N ILE A 104 -7.29 -17.51 14.11
CA ILE A 104 -7.74 -16.16 13.71
C ILE A 104 -8.08 -15.35 14.95
N LYS A 105 -8.86 -15.93 15.88
CA LYS A 105 -9.24 -15.23 17.10
C LYS A 105 -8.03 -14.82 17.94
N ILE A 106 -7.04 -15.70 18.12
CA ILE A 106 -5.82 -15.36 18.84
C ILE A 106 -5.09 -14.18 18.18
N PHE A 107 -5.02 -14.17 16.85
CA PHE A 107 -4.40 -13.08 16.11
C PHE A 107 -5.16 -11.76 16.29
N ASP A 108 -6.50 -11.80 16.20
CA ASP A 108 -7.36 -10.64 16.40
C ASP A 108 -7.20 -10.07 17.82
N ASP A 109 -7.22 -10.93 18.85
CA ASP A 109 -7.04 -10.53 20.25
C ASP A 109 -5.68 -9.84 20.48
N ILE A 110 -4.59 -10.37 19.88
CA ILE A 110 -3.25 -9.79 19.96
C ILE A 110 -3.19 -8.43 19.23
N ALA A 111 -3.77 -8.35 18.04
CA ALA A 111 -3.79 -7.12 17.25
C ALA A 111 -4.56 -6.00 17.96
N GLU A 112 -5.72 -6.33 18.55
CA GLU A 112 -6.52 -5.40 19.34
C GLU A 112 -5.74 -4.92 20.60
N GLU A 113 -5.04 -5.82 21.29
CA GLU A 113 -4.20 -5.45 22.44
C GLU A 113 -3.09 -4.47 22.04
N ILE A 114 -2.40 -4.73 20.92
CA ILE A 114 -1.34 -3.85 20.41
C ILE A 114 -1.91 -2.48 20.03
N GLN A 115 -3.02 -2.44 19.30
CA GLN A 115 -3.69 -1.18 18.93
C GLN A 115 -4.03 -0.37 20.19
N ASN A 116 -4.67 -0.99 21.18
CA ASN A 116 -5.07 -0.32 22.41
C ASN A 116 -3.87 0.23 23.19
N LYS A 117 -2.75 -0.51 23.24
CA LYS A 117 -1.50 0.00 23.85
C LYS A 117 -0.97 1.23 23.12
N ILE A 118 -0.96 1.23 21.79
CA ILE A 118 -0.48 2.35 20.98
C ILE A 118 -1.35 3.58 21.17
N LEU A 119 -2.68 3.43 21.12
CA LEU A 119 -3.63 4.52 21.34
C LEU A 119 -3.51 5.09 22.76
N ASN A 120 -3.43 4.24 23.80
CA ASN A 120 -3.28 4.70 25.18
C ASN A 120 -1.95 5.43 25.43
N THR A 121 -0.88 5.05 24.71
CA THR A 121 0.44 5.69 24.80
C THR A 121 0.43 7.12 24.25
N LYS A 122 -0.38 7.38 23.22
CA LYS A 122 -0.62 8.73 22.67
C LYS A 122 -1.26 9.65 23.70
N GLU A 123 -2.22 9.13 24.46
CA GLU A 123 -3.02 9.93 25.39
C GLU A 123 -2.31 10.21 26.72
N ASN A 124 -1.40 9.33 27.19
CA ASN A 124 -0.92 9.37 28.57
C ASN A 124 0.60 9.21 28.78
N SER A 125 1.45 9.16 27.73
CA SER A 125 2.88 8.89 27.94
C SER A 125 3.79 10.13 27.94
N GLU A 126 4.66 10.23 28.94
CA GLU A 126 5.79 11.17 28.98
C GLU A 126 6.73 10.99 27.77
N LEU A 127 6.82 9.76 27.25
CA LEU A 127 7.55 9.40 26.04
C LEU A 127 6.99 10.12 24.81
N PHE A 128 5.68 10.12 24.60
CA PHE A 128 5.05 10.83 23.48
C PHE A 128 5.30 12.34 23.59
N ASN A 129 5.24 12.87 24.80
CA ASN A 129 5.53 14.29 25.07
C ASN A 129 7.01 14.66 24.84
N SER A 130 7.93 13.69 24.89
CA SER A 130 9.37 13.90 24.66
C SER A 130 9.76 14.09 23.19
N PHE A 131 8.88 13.72 22.24
CA PHE A 131 9.12 13.94 20.83
C PHE A 131 8.99 15.43 20.45
N ASN A 132 9.65 15.85 19.36
CA ASN A 132 9.44 17.18 18.81
C ASN A 132 8.04 17.29 18.16
N GLU A 133 7.56 18.52 17.95
CA GLU A 133 6.21 18.75 17.41
C GLU A 133 5.99 18.17 16.01
N ALA A 134 7.00 18.19 15.15
CA ALA A 134 6.89 17.59 13.81
C ALA A 134 6.65 16.08 13.88
N SER A 135 7.39 15.38 14.75
CA SER A 135 7.22 13.94 14.98
C SER A 135 5.88 13.63 15.67
N LYS A 136 5.43 14.46 16.61
CA LYS A 136 4.10 14.30 17.23
C LYS A 136 2.99 14.42 16.20
N ASN A 137 3.03 15.47 15.36
CA ASN A 137 2.03 15.68 14.33
C ASN A 137 2.02 14.51 13.33
N PHE A 138 3.19 14.08 12.87
CA PHE A 138 3.31 12.91 12.01
C PHE A 138 2.68 11.66 12.64
N ILE A 139 2.98 11.36 13.90
CA ILE A 139 2.38 10.20 14.59
C ILE A 139 0.86 10.39 14.72
N ILE A 140 0.37 11.56 15.14
CA ILE A 140 -1.06 11.84 15.32
C ILE A 140 -1.83 11.66 14.01
N GLU A 141 -1.28 12.16 12.90
CA GLU A 141 -1.88 12.09 11.57
C GLU A 141 -1.90 10.66 11.01
N ASN A 142 -0.93 9.83 11.39
CA ASN A 142 -0.78 8.48 10.85
C ASN A 142 -1.26 7.36 11.79
N ILE A 143 -1.52 7.63 13.07
CA ILE A 143 -1.88 6.57 14.05
C ILE A 143 -3.21 5.89 13.73
N SER A 144 -4.13 6.58 13.04
CA SER A 144 -5.38 6.01 12.55
C SER A 144 -5.14 4.90 11.50
N SER A 145 -3.97 4.86 10.85
CA SER A 145 -3.60 3.76 9.95
C SER A 145 -3.33 2.43 10.67
N LEU A 146 -3.24 2.45 12.00
CA LEU A 146 -3.04 1.27 12.86
C LEU A 146 -4.35 0.73 13.45
N ILE A 147 -5.51 1.23 12.98
CA ILE A 147 -6.82 0.77 13.43
C ILE A 147 -7.15 -0.58 12.80
N PHE A 148 -7.44 -1.55 13.65
CA PHE A 148 -7.83 -2.93 13.35
C PHE A 148 -9.35 -3.13 13.39
N ASN A 149 -10.07 -2.22 14.06
CA ASN A 149 -11.53 -2.25 14.14
C ASN A 149 -12.14 -1.65 12.88
N LEU A 150 -12.25 -2.48 11.86
CA LEU A 150 -12.90 -2.17 10.58
C LEU A 150 -14.41 -2.25 10.73
N ASP A 151 -15.10 -1.19 10.29
CA ASP A 151 -16.56 -1.18 10.19
C ASP A 151 -17.05 -2.03 9.00
N GLU A 152 -18.37 -2.09 8.78
CA GLU A 152 -18.95 -2.92 7.72
C GLU A 152 -18.57 -2.40 6.32
N VAL A 153 -18.49 -1.08 6.14
CA VAL A 153 -18.10 -0.44 4.88
C VAL A 153 -16.64 -0.73 4.58
N ASP A 154 -15.77 -0.64 5.58
CA ASP A 154 -14.36 -0.99 5.48
C ASP A 154 -14.18 -2.44 5.01
N ARG A 155 -14.92 -3.38 5.61
CA ARG A 155 -14.84 -4.81 5.25
C ARG A 155 -15.28 -5.06 3.82
N GLU A 156 -16.35 -4.41 3.38
CA GLU A 156 -16.85 -4.58 2.01
C GLU A 156 -15.85 -4.06 0.97
N GLY A 157 -15.31 -2.86 1.16
CA GLY A 157 -14.31 -2.31 0.24
C GLY A 157 -13.03 -3.15 0.19
N LEU A 158 -12.61 -3.72 1.32
CA LEU A 158 -11.47 -4.64 1.36
C LEU A 158 -11.70 -5.92 0.56
N VAL A 159 -12.90 -6.48 0.63
CA VAL A 159 -13.25 -7.66 -0.16
C VAL A 159 -13.19 -7.35 -1.66
N GLU A 160 -13.67 -6.19 -2.09
CA GLU A 160 -13.60 -5.78 -3.50
C GLU A 160 -12.15 -5.54 -3.95
N ILE A 161 -11.32 -4.88 -3.15
CA ILE A 161 -9.90 -4.69 -3.47
C ILE A 161 -9.16 -6.03 -3.58
N LEU A 162 -9.40 -6.97 -2.65
CA LEU A 162 -8.77 -8.30 -2.70
C LEU A 162 -9.20 -9.14 -3.91
N LYS A 163 -10.44 -8.95 -4.37
CA LYS A 163 -10.94 -9.60 -5.58
C LYS A 163 -10.20 -9.14 -6.84
N VAL A 164 -9.72 -7.89 -6.91
CA VAL A 164 -9.12 -7.33 -8.13
C VAL A 164 -7.85 -8.08 -8.57
N PRO A 165 -6.79 -8.26 -7.73
CA PRO A 165 -5.62 -9.07 -8.09
C PRO A 165 -5.99 -10.53 -8.36
N TYR A 166 -6.94 -11.09 -7.60
CA TYR A 166 -7.41 -12.46 -7.77
C TYR A 166 -8.08 -12.67 -9.14
N TYR A 167 -8.99 -11.79 -9.54
CA TYR A 167 -9.62 -11.82 -10.86
C TYR A 167 -8.62 -11.54 -11.97
N TYR A 168 -7.68 -10.61 -11.78
CA TYR A 168 -6.62 -10.38 -12.75
C TYR A 168 -5.77 -11.65 -12.98
N GLY A 169 -5.41 -12.35 -11.91
CA GLY A 169 -4.71 -13.64 -11.98
C GLY A 169 -5.51 -14.69 -12.74
N LEU A 170 -6.78 -14.89 -12.37
CA LEU A 170 -7.68 -15.82 -13.06
C LEU A 170 -7.88 -15.50 -14.54
N ILE A 171 -8.07 -14.23 -14.90
CA ILE A 171 -8.25 -13.82 -16.29
C ILE A 171 -6.97 -14.10 -17.08
N LYS A 172 -5.80 -13.79 -16.52
CA LYS A 172 -4.53 -14.08 -17.17
C LYS A 172 -4.33 -15.59 -17.36
N ASP A 173 -4.62 -16.39 -16.34
CA ASP A 173 -4.52 -17.85 -16.39
C ASP A 173 -5.55 -18.47 -17.36
N LEU A 174 -6.74 -17.87 -17.50
CA LEU A 174 -7.76 -18.28 -18.48
C LEU A 174 -7.37 -17.94 -19.92
N ILE A 175 -6.72 -16.80 -20.15
CA ILE A 175 -6.25 -16.38 -21.48
C ILE A 175 -5.03 -17.22 -21.91
N ASP A 176 -4.21 -17.71 -20.97
CA ASP A 176 -3.08 -18.61 -21.24
C ASP A 176 -3.49 -20.08 -21.47
N VAL A 177 -4.78 -20.44 -21.34
CA VAL A 177 -5.30 -21.72 -21.86
C VAL A 177 -5.41 -21.63 -23.39
N ASN A 178 -4.25 -21.64 -24.03
CA ASN A 178 -4.14 -21.91 -25.46
C ASN A 178 -4.60 -23.36 -25.69
N PHE A 179 -5.79 -23.53 -26.25
CA PHE A 179 -6.20 -24.79 -26.85
C PHE A 179 -5.17 -25.14 -27.94
N LYS A 180 -4.31 -26.13 -27.65
CA LYS A 180 -3.51 -26.83 -28.66
C LYS A 180 -4.38 -27.79 -29.44
#